data_AF-Q4RWG4-F1
#
_entry.id   AF-Q4RWG4-F1
#
_cell.length_a   1.000
_cell.length_b   1.000
_cell.length_c   1.000
_cell.angle_alpha   90.00
_cell.angle_beta   90.00
_cell.angle_gamma   90.00
#
_symmetry.space_group_name_H-M   'P 1'
#
loop_
_entity.id
_entity.type
_entity.pdbx_description
1 polymer ?
#
loop_
_entity_poly.entity_id
_entity_poly.type
_entity_poly.pdbx_seq_one_letter_code
_entity_poly.pdbx_strand_id
1 'polypeptide(L)'
;MPQPWSRCIIISKKDLEQRYPGGKKVTHYKRAKLEKFGLYLQPDGLLTRLTTYKDLSCTEVELVKEWYQGRNDHLEHREFNQVLQVTTEHFQPGRRCHLLLHRFSESEHEMEFNSSARADSLVRRVLSKSAITETFKGRFDFLHYRQVTFSIPDGLSDVQHIPLKVDPSVKPLSRLALYRILQDLLKHENSAVENAKDSRNETAEQQEWQLDHVDDYLVPHLIDLDFPETLSPTDFDNIIAKCLQEFKESRKAVVNFLKEHHKKLREKQRWYQQNQDFLSKEAVEEYRDYCSEKTLILKVVQARLERYC
;
A
#
# COMPACT_ATOMS: atom_id res chain seq x y z
N MET A 1 37.41 15.68 17.10
CA MET A 1 36.47 16.82 16.97
C MET A 1 36.25 17.43 18.35
N PRO A 2 36.00 18.76 18.48
CA PRO A 2 35.59 19.35 19.75
C PRO A 2 34.20 18.80 20.16
N GLN A 3 33.90 18.80 21.47
CA GLN A 3 32.59 18.37 21.95
C GLN A 3 31.48 19.27 21.38
N PRO A 4 30.32 18.68 21.00
CA PRO A 4 29.17 19.47 20.58
C PRO A 4 28.73 20.40 21.71
N TRP A 5 28.28 21.59 21.33
CA TRP A 5 27.93 22.67 22.26
C TRP A 5 26.63 22.41 23.03
N SER A 6 25.90 21.35 22.64
CA SER A 6 24.72 20.86 23.33
C SER A 6 24.98 19.50 23.97
N ARG A 7 24.36 19.28 25.14
CA ARG A 7 24.22 17.94 25.69
C ARG A 7 23.24 17.13 24.83
N CYS A 8 23.39 15.81 24.84
CA CYS A 8 22.42 14.91 24.23
C CYS A 8 21.02 15.22 24.81
N ILE A 9 20.02 15.33 23.95
CA ILE A 9 18.64 15.55 24.36
C ILE A 9 18.11 14.19 24.81
N ILE A 10 17.94 14.02 26.13
CA ILE A 10 17.38 12.81 26.71
C ILE A 10 15.90 13.07 26.95
N ILE A 11 15.03 12.37 26.21
CA ILE A 11 13.58 12.44 26.40
C ILE A 11 13.18 11.25 27.26
N SER A 12 12.72 11.48 28.49
CA SER A 12 12.30 10.39 29.35
C SER A 12 10.95 9.82 28.93
N LYS A 13 10.67 8.56 29.31
CA LYS A 13 9.34 7.96 29.11
C LYS A 13 8.22 8.84 29.69
N LYS A 14 8.47 9.44 30.86
CA LYS A 14 7.54 10.36 31.51
C LYS A 14 7.26 11.60 30.66
N ASP A 15 8.27 12.14 29.98
CA ASP A 15 8.08 13.30 29.08
C ASP A 15 7.25 12.92 27.84
N LEU A 16 7.41 11.69 27.33
CA LEU A 16 6.63 11.15 26.22
C LEU A 16 5.15 10.94 26.61
N GLU A 17 4.90 10.40 27.81
CA GLU A 17 3.55 10.25 28.37
C GLU A 17 2.90 11.62 28.65
N GLN A 18 3.69 12.59 29.12
CA GLN A 18 3.25 13.95 29.48
C GLN A 18 3.30 14.95 28.32
N ARG A 19 3.54 14.49 27.08
CA ARG A 19 3.52 15.31 25.86
C ARG A 19 2.27 16.18 25.76
N TYR A 20 1.14 15.68 26.27
CA TYR A 20 -0.09 16.45 26.45
C TYR A 20 -0.40 16.55 27.95
N PRO A 21 -0.69 17.76 28.48
CA PRO A 21 -1.15 17.90 29.86
C PRO A 21 -2.40 17.04 30.10
N GLY A 22 -2.36 16.14 31.09
CA GLY A 22 -3.42 15.16 31.34
C GLY A 22 -3.40 13.94 30.41
N GLY A 23 -2.35 13.75 29.63
CA GLY A 23 -2.11 12.56 28.80
C GLY A 23 -2.90 12.52 27.48
N LYS A 24 -3.75 13.51 27.24
CA LYS A 24 -4.61 13.58 26.04
C LYS A 24 -4.80 15.02 25.61
N LYS A 25 -4.80 15.26 24.29
CA LYS A 25 -5.20 16.50 23.66
C LYS A 25 -6.40 16.26 22.76
N VAL A 26 -7.42 17.11 22.87
CA VAL A 26 -8.60 17.06 22.00
C VAL A 26 -8.73 18.37 21.24
N THR A 27 -8.86 18.29 19.92
CA THR A 27 -9.10 19.41 19.03
C THR A 27 -10.41 19.20 18.29
N HIS A 28 -11.31 20.18 18.35
CA HIS A 28 -12.57 20.14 17.60
C HIS A 28 -12.41 20.94 16.31
N TYR A 29 -12.84 20.35 15.21
CA TYR A 29 -12.89 20.95 13.88
C TYR A 29 -14.35 21.01 13.41
N LYS A 30 -14.59 21.66 12.28
CA LYS A 30 -15.91 21.63 11.64
C LYS A 30 -16.24 20.18 11.26
N ARG A 31 -17.28 19.61 11.89
CA ARG A 31 -17.74 18.22 11.69
C ARG A 31 -16.70 17.14 12.02
N ALA A 32 -15.70 17.45 12.84
CA ALA A 32 -14.71 16.43 13.24
C ALA A 32 -14.13 16.70 14.62
N LYS A 33 -13.71 15.62 15.28
CA LYS A 33 -13.05 15.62 16.58
C LYS A 33 -11.77 14.81 16.47
N LEU A 34 -10.64 15.45 16.77
CA LEU A 34 -9.33 14.82 16.77
C LEU A 34 -8.85 14.66 18.21
N GLU A 35 -8.52 13.43 18.58
CA GLU A 35 -7.97 13.05 19.88
C GLU A 35 -6.54 12.55 19.66
N LYS A 36 -5.59 13.11 20.41
CA LYS A 36 -4.19 12.67 20.45
C LYS A 36 -3.83 12.25 21.86
N PHE A 37 -3.17 11.12 22.01
CA PHE A 37 -2.78 10.52 23.28
C PHE A 37 -1.26 10.57 23.44
N GLY A 38 -0.80 10.66 24.69
CA GLY A 38 0.62 10.52 25.02
C GLY A 38 1.13 9.13 24.63
N LEU A 39 2.39 9.06 24.20
CA LEU A 39 3.02 7.77 23.88
C LEU A 39 3.05 6.89 25.14
N TYR A 40 2.84 5.59 24.96
CA TYR A 40 2.84 4.58 26.03
C TYR A 40 1.78 4.74 27.13
N LEU A 41 0.90 5.74 27.03
CA LEU A 41 -0.17 5.95 28.00
C LEU A 41 -1.34 4.99 27.78
N GLN A 42 -1.66 4.69 26.52
CA GLN A 42 -2.74 3.79 26.15
C GLN A 42 -2.19 2.35 26.06
N PRO A 43 -2.74 1.37 26.80
CA PRO A 43 -2.25 -0.01 26.78
C PRO A 43 -2.52 -0.73 25.45
N ASP A 44 -3.45 -0.23 24.65
CA ASP A 44 -3.80 -0.75 23.32
C ASP A 44 -2.92 -0.17 22.20
N GLY A 45 -2.00 0.76 22.52
CA GLY A 45 -1.12 1.42 21.56
C GLY A 45 -1.79 2.54 20.76
N LEU A 46 -3.01 2.96 21.10
CA LEU A 46 -3.71 4.04 20.38
C LEU A 46 -3.01 5.39 20.60
N LEU A 47 -2.68 6.07 19.50
CA LEU A 47 -2.04 7.39 19.54
C LEU A 47 -2.94 8.50 19.07
N THR A 48 -3.71 8.24 18.01
CA THR A 48 -4.57 9.26 17.41
C THR A 48 -5.90 8.63 17.04
N ARG A 49 -6.98 9.35 17.34
CA ARG A 49 -8.33 9.03 16.87
C ARG A 49 -8.95 10.25 16.22
N LEU A 50 -9.41 10.10 14.98
CA LEU A 50 -10.18 11.09 14.25
C LEU A 50 -11.60 10.58 14.10
N THR A 51 -12.57 11.32 14.63
CA THR A 51 -14.00 11.06 14.45
C THR A 51 -14.56 12.14 13.54
N THR A 52 -15.16 11.76 12.42
CA THR A 52 -15.92 12.67 11.56
C THR A 52 -17.41 12.46 11.76
N TYR A 53 -18.18 13.52 11.55
CA TYR A 53 -19.62 13.55 11.78
C TYR A 53 -20.37 13.99 10.52
N LYS A 54 -21.58 13.48 10.34
CA LYS A 54 -22.46 13.89 9.24
C LYS A 54 -22.96 15.32 9.41
N ASP A 55 -23.21 15.71 10.64
CA ASP A 55 -23.87 16.94 11.02
C ASP A 55 -22.90 17.96 11.63
N LEU A 56 -23.26 19.24 11.54
CA LEU A 56 -22.51 20.33 12.17
C LEU A 56 -22.60 20.30 13.70
N SER A 57 -23.64 19.68 14.25
CA SER A 57 -23.83 19.48 15.69
C SER A 57 -23.02 18.31 16.25
N CYS A 58 -22.28 17.57 15.42
CA CYS A 58 -21.42 16.44 15.82
C CYS A 58 -22.17 15.37 16.63
N THR A 59 -23.38 15.02 16.23
CA THR A 59 -24.23 14.01 16.88
C THR A 59 -24.16 12.65 16.21
N GLU A 60 -24.04 12.62 14.87
CA GLU A 60 -24.02 11.39 14.08
C GLU A 60 -22.62 11.11 13.56
N VAL A 61 -21.96 10.09 14.12
CA VAL A 61 -20.64 9.64 13.67
C VAL A 61 -20.73 9.04 12.27
N GLU A 62 -19.86 9.49 11.38
CA GLU A 62 -19.74 9.01 10.00
C GLU A 62 -18.58 8.01 9.87
N LEU A 63 -17.39 8.42 10.31
CA LEU A 63 -16.16 7.65 10.20
C LEU A 63 -15.32 7.84 11.46
N VAL A 64 -14.73 6.75 11.93
CA VAL A 64 -13.70 6.77 12.99
C VAL A 64 -12.41 6.21 12.41
N LYS A 65 -11.37 7.03 12.32
CA LYS A 65 -10.01 6.58 11.99
C LYS A 65 -9.15 6.55 13.25
N GLU A 66 -8.42 5.47 13.45
CA GLU A 66 -7.55 5.23 14.60
C GLU A 66 -6.15 4.85 14.13
N TRP A 67 -5.11 5.44 14.74
CA TRP A 67 -3.72 5.12 14.48
C TRP A 67 -3.05 4.61 15.74
N TYR A 68 -2.32 3.52 15.59
CA TYR A 68 -1.71 2.75 16.65
C TYR A 68 -0.19 2.64 16.46
N GLN A 69 0.53 2.43 17.56
CA GLN A 69 1.96 2.17 17.54
C GLN A 69 2.33 1.09 18.56
N GLY A 70 3.30 0.24 18.21
CA GLY A 70 3.87 -0.74 19.14
C GLY A 70 2.93 -1.89 19.50
N ARG A 71 1.92 -2.18 18.68
CA ARG A 71 1.02 -3.31 18.90
C ARG A 71 1.65 -4.62 18.45
N ASN A 72 1.49 -5.66 19.26
CA ASN A 72 1.98 -7.02 18.96
C ASN A 72 1.36 -7.63 17.69
N ASP A 73 0.13 -7.22 17.36
CA ASP A 73 -0.58 -7.68 16.17
C ASP A 73 -0.23 -6.87 14.91
N HIS A 74 0.70 -5.92 15.01
CA HIS A 74 1.16 -5.06 13.91
C HIS A 74 0.03 -4.20 13.31
N LEU A 75 -1.11 -4.02 14.01
CA LEU A 75 -2.15 -3.08 13.56
C LEU A 75 -1.58 -1.66 13.61
N GLU A 76 -1.58 -1.02 12.46
CA GLU A 76 -1.08 0.35 12.29
C GLU A 76 -2.22 1.35 12.34
N HIS A 77 -3.25 1.12 11.54
CA HIS A 77 -4.43 1.96 11.56
C HIS A 77 -5.71 1.17 11.28
N ARG A 78 -6.82 1.67 11.81
CA ARG A 78 -8.16 1.13 11.64
C ARG A 78 -9.10 2.25 11.23
N GLU A 79 -9.95 1.97 10.25
CA GLU A 79 -11.03 2.84 9.83
C GLU A 79 -12.36 2.13 10.03
N PHE A 80 -13.30 2.78 10.72
CA PHE A 80 -14.63 2.27 10.94
C PHE A 80 -15.65 3.24 10.36
N ASN A 81 -16.28 2.83 9.26
CA ASN A 81 -17.35 3.57 8.62
C ASN A 81 -18.69 3.15 9.22
N GLN A 82 -19.25 4.01 10.06
CA GLN A 82 -20.53 3.75 10.75
C GLN A 82 -21.71 3.71 9.77
N VAL A 83 -21.62 4.38 8.63
CA VAL A 83 -22.71 4.41 7.63
C VAL A 83 -22.80 3.10 6.89
N LEU A 84 -21.65 2.58 6.47
CA LEU A 84 -21.55 1.33 5.72
C LEU A 84 -21.48 0.10 6.63
N GLN A 85 -21.27 0.28 7.93
CA GLN A 85 -20.95 -0.79 8.89
C GLN A 85 -19.77 -1.64 8.41
N VAL A 86 -18.74 -0.95 7.87
CA VAL A 86 -17.52 -1.56 7.35
C VAL A 86 -16.35 -1.13 8.22
N THR A 87 -15.55 -2.10 8.62
CA THR A 87 -14.26 -1.86 9.28
C THR A 87 -13.13 -2.23 8.33
N THR A 88 -12.13 -1.37 8.20
CA THR A 88 -10.90 -1.62 7.44
C THR A 88 -9.72 -1.52 8.39
N GLU A 89 -8.92 -2.57 8.45
CA GLU A 89 -7.72 -2.65 9.28
C GLU A 89 -6.48 -2.78 8.40
N HIS A 90 -5.45 -1.99 8.70
CA HIS A 90 -4.17 -2.02 8.01
C HIS A 90 -3.07 -2.45 8.97
N PHE A 91 -2.21 -3.34 8.47
CA PHE A 91 -1.17 -3.99 9.25
C PHE A 91 0.20 -3.74 8.65
N GLN A 92 1.17 -3.53 9.53
CA GLN A 92 2.58 -3.52 9.16
C GLN A 92 3.04 -4.91 8.67
N PRO A 93 4.01 -4.95 7.72
CA PRO A 93 4.68 -6.19 7.36
C PRO A 93 5.27 -6.91 8.59
N GLY A 94 5.39 -8.24 8.52
CA GLY A 94 5.96 -9.06 9.60
C GLY A 94 4.95 -9.84 10.45
N ARG A 95 3.65 -9.57 10.29
CA ARG A 95 2.58 -10.35 10.94
C ARG A 95 2.52 -11.80 10.43
N ARG A 96 2.06 -12.71 11.31
CA ARG A 96 1.65 -14.08 10.94
C ARG A 96 0.66 -14.03 9.77
N CYS A 97 0.81 -14.96 8.84
CA CYS A 97 0.03 -15.03 7.59
C CYS A 97 0.24 -13.84 6.63
N HIS A 98 1.12 -12.89 6.94
CA HIS A 98 1.47 -11.77 6.07
C HIS A 98 0.26 -10.96 5.57
N LEU A 99 -0.76 -10.84 6.40
CA LEU A 99 -1.94 -10.02 6.16
C LEU A 99 -1.54 -8.55 6.25
N LEU A 100 -1.91 -7.75 5.25
CA LEU A 100 -1.65 -6.31 5.18
C LEU A 100 -2.93 -5.50 5.34
N LEU A 101 -4.06 -6.01 4.82
CA LEU A 101 -5.35 -5.33 4.88
C LEU A 101 -6.43 -6.33 5.23
N HIS A 102 -7.34 -5.96 6.13
CA HIS A 102 -8.57 -6.69 6.39
C HIS A 102 -9.75 -5.72 6.41
N ARG A 103 -10.58 -5.78 5.38
CA ARG A 103 -11.83 -5.04 5.27
C ARG A 103 -12.98 -6.00 5.49
N PHE A 104 -13.88 -5.71 6.43
CA PHE A 104 -14.99 -6.59 6.73
C PHE A 104 -16.28 -5.85 7.05
N SER A 105 -17.37 -6.51 6.67
CA SER A 105 -18.75 -6.20 7.02
C SER A 105 -19.43 -7.47 7.55
N GLU A 106 -20.73 -7.41 7.84
CA GLU A 106 -21.50 -8.59 8.24
C GLU A 106 -21.56 -9.67 7.14
N SER A 107 -21.45 -9.28 5.86
CA SER A 107 -21.66 -10.19 4.72
C SER A 107 -20.38 -10.62 4.02
N GLU A 108 -19.33 -9.81 4.10
CA GLU A 108 -18.13 -9.98 3.30
C GLU A 108 -16.88 -9.64 4.10
N HIS A 109 -15.85 -10.46 3.92
CA HIS A 109 -14.52 -10.21 4.45
C HIS A 109 -13.52 -10.23 3.29
N GLU A 110 -12.86 -9.11 3.09
CA GLU A 110 -11.80 -8.93 2.14
C GLU A 110 -10.46 -8.84 2.87
N MET A 111 -9.49 -9.61 2.40
CA MET A 111 -8.14 -9.68 2.96
C MET A 111 -7.13 -9.53 1.85
N GLU A 112 -6.12 -8.68 2.08
CA GLU A 112 -4.96 -8.56 1.21
C GLU A 112 -3.69 -8.95 1.94
N PHE A 113 -2.79 -9.59 1.22
CA PHE A 113 -1.59 -10.22 1.76
C PHE A 113 -0.35 -9.73 1.05
N ASN A 114 0.76 -9.70 1.79
CA ASN A 114 2.08 -9.56 1.20
C ASN A 114 2.46 -10.86 0.47
N SER A 115 2.07 -10.94 -0.81
CA SER A 115 2.34 -12.11 -1.67
C SER A 115 3.83 -12.44 -1.81
N SER A 116 4.72 -11.45 -1.69
CA SER A 116 6.17 -11.67 -1.79
C SER A 116 6.74 -12.44 -0.59
N ALA A 117 6.11 -12.31 0.58
CA ALA A 117 6.51 -13.01 1.79
C ALA A 117 5.84 -14.40 1.91
N ARG A 118 4.76 -14.66 1.17
CA ARG A 118 4.00 -15.92 1.27
C ARG A 118 4.49 -16.97 0.27
N ALA A 119 4.64 -18.21 0.74
CA ALA A 119 5.02 -19.34 -0.11
C ALA A 119 3.95 -19.73 -1.16
N ASP A 120 2.67 -19.43 -0.91
CA ASP A 120 1.55 -19.76 -1.81
C ASP A 120 1.24 -18.66 -2.85
N SER A 121 1.94 -17.53 -2.75
CA SER A 121 1.77 -16.34 -3.58
C SER A 121 0.33 -15.79 -3.62
N LEU A 122 -0.45 -16.03 -2.56
CA LEU A 122 -1.79 -15.46 -2.38
C LEU A 122 -1.68 -13.95 -2.18
N VAL A 123 -2.43 -13.18 -2.96
CA VAL A 123 -2.47 -11.71 -2.90
C VAL A 123 -3.72 -11.24 -2.18
N ARG A 124 -4.88 -11.80 -2.53
CA ARG A 124 -6.17 -11.32 -2.06
C ARG A 124 -7.11 -12.48 -1.85
N ARG A 125 -7.93 -12.41 -0.79
CA ARG A 125 -9.01 -13.34 -0.52
C ARG A 125 -10.27 -12.57 -0.14
N VAL A 126 -11.37 -12.85 -0.82
CA VAL A 126 -12.70 -12.33 -0.50
C VAL A 126 -13.57 -13.50 -0.05
N LEU A 127 -14.08 -13.42 1.16
CA LEU A 127 -15.04 -14.35 1.74
C LEU A 127 -16.40 -13.69 1.72
N SER A 128 -17.35 -14.29 1.02
CA SER A 128 -18.77 -13.93 1.05
C SER A 128 -19.54 -15.09 1.67
N LYS A 129 -20.82 -14.88 2.02
CA LYS A 129 -21.67 -15.92 2.64
C LYS A 129 -21.73 -17.25 1.87
N SER A 130 -21.57 -17.21 0.54
CA SER A 130 -21.69 -18.38 -0.34
C SER A 130 -20.44 -18.67 -1.17
N ALA A 131 -19.36 -17.91 -1.00
CA ALA A 131 -18.18 -18.09 -1.83
C ALA A 131 -16.89 -17.63 -1.16
N ILE A 132 -15.79 -18.27 -1.55
CA ILE A 132 -14.43 -17.81 -1.31
C ILE A 132 -13.81 -17.54 -2.67
N THR A 133 -13.33 -16.31 -2.87
CA THR A 133 -12.58 -15.90 -4.05
C THR A 133 -11.15 -15.60 -3.65
N GLU A 134 -10.18 -16.11 -4.39
CA GLU A 134 -8.76 -15.92 -4.14
C GLU A 134 -8.03 -15.55 -5.42
N THR A 135 -7.12 -14.59 -5.28
CA THR A 135 -6.28 -14.09 -6.37
C THR A 135 -4.81 -14.28 -6.02
N PHE A 136 -4.04 -14.77 -6.99
CA PHE A 136 -2.63 -15.13 -6.83
C PHE A 136 -1.75 -14.41 -7.86
N LYS A 137 -0.48 -14.21 -7.54
CA LYS A 137 0.49 -13.57 -8.43
C LYS A 137 1.81 -14.33 -8.47
N GLY A 138 2.27 -14.71 -9.66
CA GLY A 138 3.60 -15.30 -9.84
C GLY A 138 3.73 -16.77 -9.41
N ARG A 139 2.63 -17.51 -9.35
CA ARG A 139 2.68 -18.96 -9.12
C ARG A 139 3.24 -19.68 -10.34
N PHE A 140 4.07 -20.70 -10.08
CA PHE A 140 4.72 -21.51 -11.12
C PHE A 140 3.73 -22.36 -11.94
N ASP A 141 2.56 -22.63 -11.39
CA ASP A 141 1.47 -23.38 -12.04
C ASP A 141 0.51 -22.49 -12.85
N PHE A 142 0.80 -21.18 -12.95
CA PHE A 142 -0.03 -20.19 -13.62
C PHE A 142 -1.45 -20.05 -13.04
N LEU A 143 -1.68 -20.51 -11.81
CA LEU A 143 -2.94 -20.24 -11.12
C LEU A 143 -3.00 -18.76 -10.73
N HIS A 144 -3.92 -18.02 -11.33
CA HIS A 144 -4.13 -16.60 -11.05
C HIS A 144 -5.37 -16.35 -10.18
N TYR A 145 -6.35 -17.26 -10.25
CA TYR A 145 -7.67 -17.06 -9.68
C TYR A 145 -8.28 -18.40 -9.26
N ARG A 146 -8.85 -18.46 -8.06
CA ARG A 146 -9.64 -19.60 -7.57
C ARG A 146 -10.92 -19.09 -6.93
N GLN A 147 -12.04 -19.71 -7.28
CA GLN A 147 -13.31 -19.48 -6.62
C GLN A 147 -13.88 -20.80 -6.12
N VAL A 148 -14.30 -20.82 -4.86
CA VAL A 148 -14.98 -21.96 -4.23
C VAL A 148 -16.35 -21.46 -3.81
N THR A 149 -17.41 -22.06 -4.35
CA THR A 149 -18.79 -21.75 -3.97
C THR A 149 -19.32 -22.81 -3.02
N PHE A 150 -20.12 -22.39 -2.05
CA PHE A 150 -20.79 -23.27 -1.10
C PHE A 150 -22.27 -23.36 -1.45
N SER A 151 -22.80 -24.58 -1.46
CA SER A 151 -24.25 -24.80 -1.46
C SER A 151 -24.78 -24.54 -0.05
N ILE A 152 -25.74 -23.62 0.05
CA ILE A 152 -26.56 -23.48 1.26
C ILE A 152 -27.52 -24.68 1.25
N PRO A 153 -27.57 -25.53 2.29
CA PRO A 153 -28.53 -26.64 2.32
C PRO A 153 -29.96 -26.13 2.20
N ASP A 154 -30.74 -26.78 1.33
CA ASP A 154 -32.08 -26.40 0.93
C ASP A 154 -33.00 -26.13 2.13
N GLY A 155 -33.59 -24.94 2.15
CA GLY A 155 -34.57 -24.52 3.15
C GLY A 155 -35.11 -23.10 2.98
N LEU A 156 -34.44 -22.23 2.21
CA LEU A 156 -34.93 -20.90 1.83
C LEU A 156 -34.48 -20.53 0.41
N SER A 157 -34.80 -21.37 -0.57
CA SER A 157 -34.54 -21.11 -1.98
C SER A 157 -35.78 -20.54 -2.66
N ASP A 158 -35.76 -19.26 -3.00
CA ASP A 158 -36.54 -18.78 -4.14
C ASP A 158 -35.68 -17.84 -4.98
N VAL A 159 -34.75 -18.42 -5.75
CA VAL A 159 -34.14 -17.73 -6.89
C VAL A 159 -34.00 -18.73 -8.03
N GLN A 160 -34.94 -18.67 -8.95
CA GLN A 160 -34.87 -19.33 -10.25
C GLN A 160 -33.68 -18.77 -11.06
N HIS A 161 -32.88 -19.65 -11.66
CA HIS A 161 -31.93 -19.29 -12.70
C HIS A 161 -32.69 -18.69 -13.90
N ILE A 162 -32.41 -17.43 -14.26
CA ILE A 162 -32.93 -16.81 -15.49
C ILE A 162 -31.82 -16.81 -16.55
N PRO A 163 -31.97 -17.54 -17.67
CA PRO A 163 -31.10 -17.40 -18.82
C PRO A 163 -31.54 -16.19 -19.66
N LEU A 164 -30.59 -15.33 -20.03
CA LEU A 164 -30.81 -14.20 -20.93
C LEU A 164 -31.11 -14.69 -22.36
N LYS A 165 -32.39 -14.65 -22.74
CA LYS A 165 -32.81 -14.56 -24.14
C LYS A 165 -33.42 -13.18 -24.36
N VAL A 166 -32.82 -12.38 -25.25
CA VAL A 166 -33.39 -11.11 -25.69
C VAL A 166 -34.36 -11.40 -26.83
N ASP A 167 -35.64 -11.19 -26.55
CA ASP A 167 -36.76 -11.45 -27.47
C ASP A 167 -37.01 -10.21 -28.35
N PRO A 168 -36.99 -10.31 -29.70
CA PRO A 168 -37.18 -9.16 -30.60
C PRO A 168 -38.60 -8.58 -30.63
N SER A 169 -39.56 -9.11 -29.86
CA SER A 169 -40.94 -8.62 -29.79
C SER A 169 -41.24 -7.66 -28.62
N VAL A 170 -40.23 -7.24 -27.83
CA VAL A 170 -40.46 -6.43 -26.62
C VAL A 170 -40.82 -4.99 -26.99
N LYS A 171 -42.03 -4.56 -26.60
CA LYS A 171 -42.49 -3.17 -26.74
C LYS A 171 -41.51 -2.20 -26.03
N PRO A 172 -41.24 -1.02 -26.61
CA PRO A 172 -40.28 -0.08 -26.04
C PRO A 172 -40.68 0.29 -24.60
N LEU A 173 -39.68 0.31 -23.72
CA LEU A 173 -39.83 0.68 -22.32
C LEU A 173 -40.54 2.03 -22.19
N SER A 174 -41.49 2.11 -21.25
CA SER A 174 -42.21 3.35 -21.00
C SER A 174 -41.23 4.47 -20.62
N ARG A 175 -41.58 5.72 -20.96
CA ARG A 175 -40.76 6.89 -20.65
C ARG A 175 -40.36 6.97 -19.17
N LEU A 176 -41.23 6.49 -18.28
CA LEU A 176 -40.97 6.44 -16.85
C LEU A 176 -39.91 5.38 -16.48
N ALA A 177 -39.93 4.22 -17.13
CA ALA A 177 -38.92 3.18 -16.93
C ALA A 177 -37.54 3.63 -17.45
N LEU A 178 -37.50 4.29 -18.62
CA LEU A 178 -36.28 4.88 -19.16
C LEU A 178 -35.71 5.95 -18.22
N TYR A 179 -36.55 6.79 -17.62
CA TYR A 179 -36.10 7.82 -16.68
C TYR A 179 -35.50 7.25 -15.39
N ARG A 180 -36.07 6.16 -14.86
CA ARG A 180 -35.52 5.45 -13.69
C ARG A 180 -34.16 4.84 -13.99
N ILE A 181 -34.03 4.15 -15.13
CA ILE A 181 -32.75 3.58 -15.57
C ILE A 181 -31.69 4.69 -15.75
N LEU A 182 -32.08 5.82 -16.34
CA LEU A 182 -31.18 6.96 -16.50
C LEU A 182 -30.70 7.52 -15.14
N GLN A 183 -31.61 7.63 -14.16
CA GLN A 183 -31.26 8.08 -12.81
C GLN A 183 -30.31 7.12 -12.11
N ASP A 184 -30.50 5.81 -12.26
CA ASP A 184 -29.64 4.80 -11.64
C ASP A 184 -28.25 4.77 -12.29
N LEU A 185 -28.18 4.94 -13.62
CA LEU A 185 -26.91 5.09 -14.34
C LEU A 185 -26.14 6.34 -13.89
N LEU A 186 -26.81 7.49 -13.76
CA LEU A 186 -26.20 8.73 -13.29
C LEU A 186 -25.71 8.63 -11.84
N LYS A 187 -26.42 7.90 -10.97
CA LYS A 187 -25.97 7.63 -9.60
C LYS A 187 -24.72 6.76 -9.57
N HIS A 188 -24.69 5.71 -10.40
CA HIS A 188 -23.54 4.82 -10.49
C HIS A 188 -22.30 5.54 -11.03
N GLU A 189 -22.47 6.41 -12.03
CA GLU A 189 -21.39 7.23 -12.59
C GLU A 189 -20.83 8.22 -11.56
N ASN A 190 -21.70 8.92 -10.81
CA ASN A 190 -21.25 9.81 -9.73
C ASN A 190 -20.53 9.05 -8.60
N SER A 191 -21.01 7.86 -8.24
CA SER A 191 -20.33 7.00 -7.25
C SER A 191 -18.97 6.52 -7.76
N ALA A 192 -18.85 6.18 -9.03
CA ALA A 192 -17.57 5.78 -9.63
C ALA A 192 -16.55 6.93 -9.65
N VAL A 193 -17.02 8.17 -9.88
CA VAL A 193 -16.16 9.37 -9.85
C VAL A 193 -15.67 9.68 -8.43
N GLU A 194 -16.52 9.57 -7.41
CA GLU A 194 -16.07 9.76 -6.02
C GLU A 194 -15.11 8.65 -5.57
N ASN A 195 -15.39 7.39 -5.89
CA ASN A 195 -14.46 6.28 -5.63
C ASN A 195 -13.09 6.49 -6.31
N ALA A 196 -13.06 7.07 -7.52
CA ALA A 196 -11.82 7.38 -8.22
C ALA A 196 -11.04 8.55 -7.57
N LYS A 197 -11.73 9.53 -6.98
CA LYS A 197 -11.08 10.58 -6.19
C LYS A 197 -10.54 10.04 -4.87
N ASP A 198 -11.30 9.20 -4.18
CA ASP A 198 -10.88 8.57 -2.93
C ASP A 198 -9.67 7.68 -3.16
N SER A 199 -9.67 6.84 -4.20
CA SER A 199 -8.51 6.03 -4.58
C SER A 199 -7.28 6.88 -4.92
N ARG A 200 -7.47 8.05 -5.57
CA ARG A 200 -6.38 8.98 -5.87
C ARG A 200 -5.82 9.61 -4.59
N ASN A 201 -6.66 9.97 -3.64
CA ASN A 201 -6.25 10.50 -2.34
C ASN A 201 -5.53 9.42 -1.52
N GLU A 202 -6.03 8.19 -1.49
CA GLU A 202 -5.36 7.04 -0.87
C GLU A 202 -3.96 6.80 -1.49
N THR A 203 -3.81 6.86 -2.82
CA THR A 203 -2.48 6.74 -3.45
C THR A 203 -1.55 7.89 -3.10
N ALA A 204 -2.08 9.11 -2.89
CA ALA A 204 -1.29 10.26 -2.46
C ALA A 204 -0.86 10.13 -0.99
N GLU A 205 -1.77 9.70 -0.11
CA GLU A 205 -1.50 9.38 1.29
C GLU A 205 -0.47 8.23 1.40
N GLN A 206 -0.57 7.19 0.56
CA GLN A 206 0.42 6.12 0.47
C GLN A 206 1.79 6.60 -0.02
N GLN A 207 1.83 7.55 -0.96
CA GLN A 207 3.08 8.14 -1.42
C GLN A 207 3.71 9.03 -0.34
N GLU A 208 2.91 9.80 0.38
CA GLU A 208 3.37 10.60 1.52
C GLU A 208 3.86 9.68 2.66
N TRP A 209 3.15 8.59 2.93
CA TRP A 209 3.55 7.54 3.87
C TRP A 209 4.86 6.87 3.45
N GLN A 210 5.06 6.55 2.17
CA GLN A 210 6.34 6.02 1.66
C GLN A 210 7.50 7.02 1.76
N LEU A 211 7.23 8.33 1.71
CA LEU A 211 8.23 9.36 1.91
C LEU A 211 8.60 9.53 3.39
N ASP A 212 7.64 9.35 4.30
CA ASP A 212 7.90 9.30 5.75
C ASP A 212 8.58 7.99 6.18
N HIS A 213 8.38 6.90 5.42
CA HIS A 213 9.01 5.58 5.60
C HIS A 213 10.24 5.38 4.72
N VAL A 214 10.98 6.44 4.40
CA VAL A 214 12.36 6.26 3.92
C VAL A 214 13.09 5.46 4.99
N ASP A 215 13.29 4.17 4.73
CA ASP A 215 13.87 3.19 5.64
C ASP A 215 15.02 3.85 6.39
N ASP A 216 14.89 3.92 7.71
CA ASP A 216 15.88 4.56 8.55
C ASP A 216 17.19 3.75 8.37
N TYR A 217 18.07 4.27 7.52
CA TYR A 217 19.18 3.53 6.89
C TYR A 217 20.13 2.89 7.94
N LEU A 218 20.09 3.42 9.16
CA LEU A 218 20.88 2.97 10.29
C LEU A 218 20.27 1.78 11.03
N VAL A 219 18.98 1.47 10.84
CA VAL A 219 18.29 0.37 11.55
C VAL A 219 19.02 -0.97 11.40
N PRO A 220 19.43 -1.42 10.20
CA PRO A 220 20.21 -2.65 10.05
C PRO A 220 21.52 -2.66 10.85
N HIS A 221 22.15 -1.51 11.04
CA HIS A 221 23.42 -1.35 11.76
C HIS A 221 23.23 -1.27 13.27
N LEU A 222 22.03 -0.89 13.73
CA LEU A 222 21.67 -0.76 15.14
C LEU A 222 21.02 -2.02 15.73
N ILE A 223 20.49 -2.91 14.89
CA ILE A 223 19.93 -4.21 15.30
C ILE A 223 20.97 -5.06 16.02
N ASP A 224 22.20 -5.13 15.49
CA ASP A 224 23.29 -5.93 16.09
C ASP A 224 23.74 -5.40 17.46
N LEU A 225 23.39 -4.16 17.79
CA LEU A 225 23.75 -3.48 19.03
C LEU A 225 22.59 -3.42 20.04
N ASP A 226 21.43 -4.01 19.71
CA ASP A 226 20.20 -3.99 20.51
C ASP A 226 19.72 -2.55 20.85
N PHE A 227 19.87 -1.64 19.88
CA PHE A 227 19.43 -0.24 19.96
C PHE A 227 19.90 0.49 21.24
N PRO A 228 21.22 0.67 21.44
CA PRO A 228 21.74 1.24 22.68
C PRO A 228 21.37 2.72 22.79
N GLU A 229 20.99 3.17 23.99
CA GLU A 229 20.68 4.60 24.26
C GLU A 229 21.91 5.52 24.05
N THR A 230 23.13 4.97 24.17
CA THR A 230 24.38 5.67 23.89
C THR A 230 25.37 4.76 23.17
N LEU A 231 25.87 5.21 22.01
CA LEU A 231 26.93 4.52 21.27
C LEU A 231 28.31 4.79 21.87
N SER A 232 29.12 3.75 22.03
CA SER A 232 30.54 3.95 22.34
C SER A 232 31.24 4.62 21.14
N PRO A 233 32.33 5.39 21.36
CA PRO A 233 33.08 6.00 20.25
C PRO A 233 33.55 4.97 19.21
N THR A 234 33.92 3.77 19.67
CA THR A 234 34.34 2.67 18.80
C THR A 234 33.19 2.09 17.99
N ASP A 235 32.00 1.94 18.57
CA ASP A 235 30.83 1.43 17.85
C ASP A 235 30.33 2.44 16.82
N PHE A 236 30.39 3.72 17.16
CA PHE A 236 30.07 4.81 16.24
C PHE A 236 31.00 4.82 15.03
N ASP A 237 32.32 4.76 15.24
CA ASP A 237 33.29 4.70 14.15
C ASP A 237 33.11 3.44 13.29
N ASN A 238 32.76 2.31 13.92
CA ASN A 238 32.44 1.06 13.22
C ASN A 238 31.18 1.17 12.35
N ILE A 239 30.10 1.77 12.86
CA ILE A 239 28.86 1.99 12.09
C ILE A 239 29.16 2.92 10.92
N ILE A 240 29.88 4.03 11.13
CA ILE A 240 30.27 4.94 10.05
C ILE A 240 31.09 4.19 8.99
N ALA A 241 32.06 3.37 9.41
CA ALA A 241 32.87 2.59 8.49
C ALA A 241 32.03 1.61 7.66
N LYS A 242 31.05 0.93 8.28
CA LYS A 242 30.10 0.04 7.61
C LYS A 242 29.22 0.81 6.61
N CYS A 243 28.60 1.91 7.02
CA CYS A 243 27.77 2.76 6.14
C CYS A 243 28.56 3.28 4.93
N LEU A 244 29.80 3.76 5.15
CA LEU A 244 30.68 4.21 4.08
C LEU A 244 31.09 3.07 3.14
N GLN A 245 31.25 1.87 3.66
CA GLN A 245 31.56 0.69 2.87
C GLN A 245 30.38 0.27 2.00
N GLU A 246 29.18 0.19 2.55
CA GLU A 246 27.94 -0.07 1.80
C GLU A 246 27.69 0.98 0.72
N PHE A 247 27.91 2.26 1.03
CA PHE A 247 27.83 3.33 0.04
C PHE A 247 28.85 3.15 -1.11
N LYS A 248 30.07 2.73 -0.80
CA LYS A 248 31.07 2.41 -1.84
C LYS A 248 30.64 1.19 -2.68
N GLU A 249 30.07 0.18 -2.05
CA GLU A 249 29.61 -1.04 -2.72
C GLU A 249 28.40 -0.79 -3.61
N SER A 250 27.44 0.01 -3.16
CA SER A 250 26.28 0.41 -3.97
C SER A 250 26.71 1.20 -5.21
N ARG A 251 27.69 2.11 -5.07
CA ARG A 251 28.28 2.81 -6.24
C ARG A 251 28.96 1.85 -7.22
N LYS A 252 29.69 0.84 -6.73
CA LYS A 252 30.27 -0.20 -7.59
C LYS A 252 29.18 -0.99 -8.32
N ALA A 253 28.09 -1.33 -7.63
CA ALA A 253 26.95 -2.02 -8.23
C ALA A 253 26.29 -1.19 -9.34
N VAL A 254 26.10 0.11 -9.14
CA VAL A 254 25.55 1.01 -10.16
C VAL A 254 26.49 1.13 -11.37
N VAL A 255 27.80 1.24 -11.16
CA VAL A 255 28.78 1.26 -12.25
C VAL A 255 28.76 -0.05 -13.05
N ASN A 256 28.65 -1.20 -12.37
CA ASN A 256 28.54 -2.50 -13.03
C ASN A 256 27.22 -2.64 -13.80
N PHE A 257 26.11 -2.17 -13.22
CA PHE A 257 24.81 -2.12 -13.88
C PHE A 257 24.85 -1.32 -15.18
N LEU A 258 25.45 -0.13 -15.17
CA LEU A 258 25.63 0.70 -16.37
C LEU A 258 26.49 -0.01 -17.41
N LYS A 259 27.63 -0.60 -17.01
CA LYS A 259 28.50 -1.36 -17.92
C LYS A 259 27.76 -2.50 -18.60
N GLU A 260 26.95 -3.25 -17.84
CA GLU A 260 26.18 -4.39 -18.35
C GLU A 260 25.07 -3.95 -19.32
N HIS A 261 24.33 -2.90 -18.97
CA HIS A 261 23.31 -2.35 -19.88
C HIS A 261 23.92 -1.78 -21.17
N HIS A 262 25.06 -1.08 -21.08
CA HIS A 262 25.82 -0.65 -22.26
C HIS A 262 26.34 -1.82 -23.10
N LYS A 263 26.77 -2.93 -22.47
CA LYS A 263 27.20 -4.13 -23.18
C LYS A 263 26.03 -4.78 -23.94
N LYS A 264 24.91 -5.04 -23.26
CA LYS A 264 23.69 -5.62 -23.85
C LYS A 264 23.13 -4.79 -24.99
N LEU A 265 23.13 -3.46 -24.85
CA LEU A 265 22.68 -2.57 -25.93
C LEU A 265 23.60 -2.67 -27.14
N ARG A 266 24.93 -2.66 -26.95
CA ARG A 266 25.90 -2.83 -28.05
C ARG A 266 25.78 -4.18 -28.74
N GLU A 267 25.57 -5.26 -28.00
CA GLU A 267 25.37 -6.60 -28.54
C GLU A 267 24.09 -6.68 -29.38
N LYS A 268 22.97 -6.14 -28.88
CA LYS A 268 21.71 -6.12 -29.62
C LYS A 268 21.79 -5.24 -30.88
N GLN A 269 22.50 -4.12 -30.82
CA GLN A 269 22.77 -3.26 -31.98
C GLN A 269 23.59 -3.99 -33.06
N ARG A 270 24.64 -4.72 -32.64
CA ARG A 270 25.45 -5.53 -33.56
C ARG A 270 24.64 -6.67 -34.18
N TRP A 271 23.83 -7.34 -33.38
CA TRP A 271 22.91 -8.37 -33.87
C TRP A 271 21.94 -7.81 -34.91
N TYR A 272 21.36 -6.64 -34.66
CA TYR A 272 20.45 -6.01 -35.62
C TYR A 272 21.16 -5.67 -36.94
N GLN A 273 22.38 -5.11 -36.89
CA GLN A 273 23.19 -4.82 -38.08
C GLN A 273 23.46 -6.07 -38.95
N GLN A 274 23.61 -7.25 -38.32
CA GLN A 274 23.87 -8.50 -39.03
C GLN A 274 22.62 -9.17 -39.59
N ASN A 275 21.44 -8.90 -39.00
CA ASN A 275 20.20 -9.61 -39.31
C ASN A 275 19.13 -8.72 -39.96
N GLN A 276 19.47 -7.47 -40.30
CA GLN A 276 18.51 -6.46 -40.74
C GLN A 276 17.66 -6.89 -41.94
N ASP A 277 18.26 -7.58 -42.91
CA ASP A 277 17.58 -7.96 -44.16
C ASP A 277 16.62 -9.15 -44.00
N PHE A 278 16.68 -9.85 -42.87
CA PHE A 278 15.89 -11.07 -42.59
C PHE A 278 14.81 -10.86 -41.52
N LEU A 279 14.65 -9.63 -41.01
CA LEU A 279 13.72 -9.33 -39.92
C LEU A 279 12.32 -8.94 -40.43
N SER A 280 11.30 -9.47 -39.75
CA SER A 280 9.91 -9.04 -39.96
C SER A 280 9.69 -7.63 -39.41
N LYS A 281 8.60 -6.98 -39.84
CA LYS A 281 8.23 -5.64 -39.34
C LYS A 281 8.02 -5.62 -37.82
N GLU A 282 7.39 -6.66 -37.27
CA GLU A 282 7.18 -6.83 -35.83
C GLU A 282 8.52 -6.95 -35.07
N ALA A 283 9.46 -7.75 -35.58
CA ALA A 283 10.77 -7.91 -34.95
C ALA A 283 11.64 -6.63 -35.00
N VAL A 284 11.46 -5.80 -36.02
CA VAL A 284 12.10 -4.47 -36.12
C VAL A 284 11.51 -3.51 -35.08
N GLU A 285 10.21 -3.59 -34.81
CA GLU A 285 9.52 -2.77 -33.81
C GLU A 285 9.94 -3.16 -32.39
N GLU A 286 10.00 -4.45 -32.08
CA GLU A 286 10.54 -4.96 -30.82
C GLU A 286 11.99 -4.53 -30.56
N TYR A 287 12.82 -4.49 -31.61
CA TYR A 287 14.19 -3.96 -31.52
C TYR A 287 14.21 -2.47 -31.19
N ARG A 288 13.34 -1.68 -31.81
CA ARG A 288 13.22 -0.23 -31.54
C ARG A 288 12.78 0.02 -30.10
N ASP A 289 11.81 -0.74 -29.61
CA ASP A 289 11.33 -0.66 -28.23
C ASP A 289 12.42 -1.05 -27.23
N TYR A 290 13.13 -2.15 -27.50
CA TYR A 290 14.27 -2.55 -26.68
C TYR A 290 15.36 -1.46 -26.61
N CYS A 291 15.70 -0.84 -27.74
CA CYS A 291 16.72 0.21 -27.78
C CYS A 291 16.27 1.48 -27.07
N SER A 292 15.00 1.86 -27.22
CA SER A 292 14.44 3.05 -26.58
C SER A 292 14.39 2.87 -25.05
N GLU A 293 13.94 1.70 -24.57
CA GLU A 293 13.91 1.34 -23.16
C GLU A 293 15.32 1.37 -22.54
N LYS A 294 16.29 0.67 -23.14
CA LYS A 294 17.66 0.62 -22.60
C LYS A 294 18.33 1.98 -22.61
N THR A 295 18.10 2.80 -23.63
CA THR A 295 18.63 4.16 -23.72
C THR A 295 18.03 5.07 -22.64
N LEU A 296 16.72 4.94 -22.39
CA LEU A 296 16.03 5.68 -21.32
C LEU A 296 16.64 5.33 -19.95
N ILE A 297 16.77 4.03 -19.64
CA ILE A 297 17.35 3.54 -18.38
C ILE A 297 18.76 4.11 -18.18
N LEU A 298 19.61 4.04 -19.21
CA LEU A 298 20.97 4.57 -19.15
C LEU A 298 20.98 6.08 -18.87
N LYS A 299 20.17 6.86 -19.60
CA LYS A 299 20.06 8.33 -19.41
C LYS A 299 19.57 8.70 -18.01
N VAL A 300 18.56 7.99 -17.49
CA VAL A 300 17.99 8.26 -16.16
C VAL A 300 19.00 7.94 -15.06
N VAL A 301 19.65 6.78 -15.13
CA VAL A 301 20.64 6.38 -14.11
C VAL A 301 21.85 7.30 -14.15
N GLN A 302 22.31 7.71 -15.34
CA GLN A 302 23.42 8.65 -15.48
C GLN A 302 23.06 10.05 -14.94
N ALA A 303 21.89 10.58 -15.27
CA ALA A 303 21.41 11.86 -14.74
C ALA A 303 21.25 11.83 -13.21
N ARG A 304 20.84 10.69 -12.63
CA ARG A 304 20.80 10.51 -11.17
C ARG A 304 22.20 10.51 -10.57
N LEU A 305 23.16 9.82 -11.17
CA LEU A 305 24.55 9.84 -10.69
C LEU A 305 25.16 11.24 -10.70
N GLU A 306 24.91 12.02 -11.76
CA GLU A 306 25.42 13.39 -11.90
C GLU A 306 24.79 14.37 -10.90
N ARG A 307 23.60 14.07 -10.35
CA ARG A 307 22.95 14.91 -9.32
C ARG A 307 23.51 14.73 -7.91
N TYR A 308 24.16 13.60 -7.64
CA TYR A 308 24.62 13.21 -6.30
C TYR A 308 26.15 13.00 -6.23
N CYS A 309 26.90 13.35 -7.28
CA CYS A 309 28.36 13.42 -7.31
C CYS A 309 28.80 14.89 -7.35
#